data_AF-A0A950LW70-F1
#
_entry.id   AF-A0A950LW70-F1
#
_cell.length_a   1.000
_cell.length_b   1.000
_cell.length_c   1.000
_cell.angle_alpha   90.00
_cell.angle_beta   90.00
_cell.angle_gamma   90.00
#
_symmetry.space_group_name_H-M   'P 1'
#
loop_
_entity.id
_entity.type
_entity.pdbx_description
1 polymer ?
#
loop_
_entity_poly.entity_id
_entity_poly.type
_entity_poly.pdbx_seq_one_letter_code
_entity_poly.pdbx_strand_id
1 'polypeptide(L)' 'MITAAQLRAARALVGIDQRNLAERAGLSLPTIQRMEASEGVIRGTVDSLTKLIAALQEAGVELIGD' A
#
# COMPACT_ATOMS: atom_id res chain seq x y z
N MET A 1 1.99 -10.80 -5.61
CA MET A 1 2.62 -10.61 -4.30
C MET A 1 3.19 -9.20 -4.29
N ILE A 2 2.92 -8.41 -3.25
CA ILE A 2 3.35 -7.00 -3.21
C ILE A 2 4.50 -6.86 -2.24
N THR A 3 5.58 -6.24 -2.67
CA THR A 3 6.73 -5.91 -1.82
C THR A 3 6.58 -4.54 -1.16
N ALA A 4 7.23 -4.35 -0.02
CA ALA A 4 7.31 -3.05 0.64
C ALA A 4 7.99 -1.98 -0.24
N ALA A 5 8.90 -2.40 -1.12
CA ALA A 5 9.53 -1.52 -2.09
C ALA A 5 8.52 -1.02 -3.14
N GLN A 6 7.70 -1.93 -3.71
CA GLN A 6 6.62 -1.55 -4.63
C GLN A 6 5.60 -0.63 -3.98
N LEU A 7 5.21 -0.91 -2.73
CA LEU A 7 4.28 -0.04 -1.99
C LEU A 7 4.84 1.38 -1.81
N ARG A 8 6.07 1.51 -1.33
CA ARG A 8 6.73 2.83 -1.16
C ARG A 8 6.87 3.57 -2.49
N ALA A 9 7.22 2.86 -3.55
CA ALA A 9 7.33 3.43 -4.90
C ALA A 9 5.97 3.93 -5.43
N ALA A 10 4.92 3.12 -5.30
CA ALA A 10 3.56 3.50 -5.68
C ALA A 10 3.08 4.74 -4.93
N ARG A 11 3.30 4.77 -3.60
CA ARG A 11 2.96 5.94 -2.77
C ARG A 11 3.72 7.20 -3.18
N ALA A 12 5.02 7.06 -3.48
CA ALA A 12 5.84 8.18 -3.94
C ALA A 12 5.36 8.70 -5.32
N LEU A 13 4.96 7.81 -6.22
CA LEU A 13 4.47 8.15 -7.56
C LEU A 13 3.18 9.01 -7.51
N VAL A 14 2.27 8.70 -6.59
CA VAL A 14 1.03 9.49 -6.39
C VAL A 14 1.24 10.72 -5.49
N GLY A 15 2.43 10.91 -4.92
CA GLY A 15 2.77 12.09 -4.12
C GLY A 15 2.06 12.19 -2.77
N ILE A 16 1.68 11.06 -2.14
CA ILE A 16 0.97 11.05 -0.86
C ILE A 16 1.84 10.52 0.29
N ASP A 17 1.51 10.90 1.53
CA ASP A 17 2.15 10.36 2.73
C ASP A 17 1.45 9.07 3.23
N GLN A 18 2.03 8.42 4.24
CA GLN A 18 1.48 7.18 4.80
C GLN A 18 0.10 7.36 5.44
N ARG A 19 -0.19 8.54 5.99
CA ARG A 19 -1.47 8.84 6.64
C ARG A 19 -2.57 8.96 5.59
N ASN A 20 -2.31 9.67 4.51
CA ASN A 20 -3.25 9.81 3.41
C ASN A 20 -3.52 8.47 2.71
N LEU A 21 -2.49 7.63 2.53
CA LEU A 21 -2.69 6.28 2.02
C LEU A 21 -3.55 5.43 2.97
N ALA A 22 -3.31 5.52 4.28
CA ALA A 22 -4.11 4.81 5.28
C ALA A 22 -5.59 5.25 5.24
N GLU A 23 -5.85 6.56 5.17
CA GLU A 23 -7.18 7.13 5.06
C GLU A 23 -7.90 6.66 3.78
N ARG A 24 -7.24 6.74 2.62
CA ARG A 24 -7.80 6.28 1.32
C ARG A 24 -8.11 4.79 1.32
N ALA A 25 -7.23 3.97 1.91
CA ALA A 25 -7.42 2.52 2.01
C ALA A 25 -8.40 2.11 3.11
N GLY A 26 -8.88 3.02 3.96
CA GLY A 26 -9.67 2.64 5.14
C GLY A 26 -8.90 1.71 6.10
N LEU A 27 -7.58 1.90 6.20
CA LEU A 27 -6.69 1.15 7.08
C LEU A 27 -6.11 2.06 8.16
N SER A 28 -5.66 1.48 9.27
CA SER A 28 -4.95 2.25 10.29
C SER A 28 -3.54 2.66 9.81
N LEU A 29 -3.06 3.83 10.23
CA LEU A 29 -1.68 4.27 9.97
C LEU A 29 -0.63 3.22 10.40
N PRO A 30 -0.72 2.58 11.60
CA PRO A 30 0.21 1.51 11.97
C PRO A 30 0.20 0.31 11.02
N THR A 31 -0.93 0.01 10.38
CA THR A 31 -0.98 -1.05 9.35
C THR A 31 -0.11 -0.68 8.15
N ILE A 32 -0.27 0.53 7.59
CA ILE A 32 0.55 0.99 6.46
C ILE A 32 2.04 1.05 6.85
N GLN A 33 2.36 1.55 8.04
CA GLN A 33 3.74 1.60 8.52
C GLN A 33 4.39 0.22 8.62
N ARG A 34 3.69 -0.78 9.18
CA ARG A 34 4.18 -2.16 9.22
C ARG A 34 4.38 -2.75 7.83
N MET A 35 3.47 -2.46 6.89
CA MET A 35 3.56 -2.91 5.50
C MET A 35 4.80 -2.32 4.82
N GLU A 36 5.02 -1.01 4.91
CA GLU A 36 6.20 -0.35 4.31
C GLU A 36 7.53 -0.68 4.97
N ALA A 37 7.51 -1.06 6.26
CA ALA A 37 8.70 -1.48 7.00
C ALA A 37 9.11 -2.95 6.76
N SER A 38 8.34 -3.72 5.99
CA SER A 38 8.67 -5.12 5.70
C SER A 38 9.92 -5.22 4.81
N GLU A 39 10.79 -6.20 5.05
CA GLU A 39 12.02 -6.43 4.26
C GLU A 39 11.79 -7.11 2.90
N GLY A 40 10.54 -7.31 2.50
CA GLY A 40 10.19 -8.04 1.27
C GLY A 40 8.69 -7.99 0.98
N VAL A 41 8.09 -9.16 0.72
CA VAL A 41 6.64 -9.29 0.51
C VAL A 41 5.90 -8.87 1.76
N ILE A 42 4.94 -7.97 1.59
CA ILE A 42 4.08 -7.45 2.64
C ILE A 42 3.15 -8.56 3.13
N ARG A 43 3.01 -8.67 4.45
CA ARG A 43 2.02 -9.56 5.07
C ARG A 43 0.82 -8.76 5.58
N GLY A 44 -0.37 -9.29 5.35
CA GLY A 44 -1.64 -8.70 5.78
C GLY A 44 -2.79 -9.67 5.54
N THR A 45 -3.97 -9.34 6.06
CA THR A 45 -5.18 -10.06 5.67
C THR A 45 -5.51 -9.77 4.20
N VAL A 46 -6.21 -10.69 3.54
CA VAL A 46 -6.67 -10.50 2.16
C VAL A 46 -7.46 -9.20 2.04
N ASP A 47 -8.39 -8.93 2.95
CA ASP A 47 -9.17 -7.67 2.99
C ASP A 47 -8.29 -6.42 3.04
N SER A 48 -7.24 -6.41 3.88
CA SER A 48 -6.33 -5.26 3.97
C SER A 48 -5.53 -5.06 2.69
N LEU A 49 -5.08 -6.15 2.06
CA LEU A 49 -4.34 -6.07 0.81
C LEU A 49 -5.23 -5.60 -0.34
N THR A 50 -6.47 -6.10 -0.44
CA THR A 50 -7.45 -5.66 -1.44
C THR A 50 -7.75 -4.17 -1.31
N LYS A 51 -8.01 -3.67 -0.09
CA LYS A 51 -8.25 -2.25 0.18
C LYS A 51 -7.06 -1.37 -0.20
N LEU A 52 -5.85 -1.80 0.14
CA LEU A 52 -4.63 -1.09 -0.21
C LEU A 52 -4.46 -0.99 -1.74
N ILE A 53 -4.65 -2.09 -2.46
CA ILE A 53 -4.54 -2.14 -3.93
C ILE A 53 -5.60 -1.23 -4.56
N ALA A 54 -6.85 -1.32 -4.11
CA ALA A 54 -7.93 -0.47 -4.61
C ALA A 54 -7.63 1.02 -4.43
N ALA A 55 -7.15 1.43 -3.24
CA ALA A 55 -6.79 2.81 -2.98
C ALA A 55 -5.66 3.34 -3.88
N LEU A 56 -4.69 2.49 -4.24
CA LEU A 56 -3.64 2.84 -5.19
C LEU A 56 -4.18 2.94 -6.62
N GLN A 57 -5.05 2.02 -7.02
CA GLN A 57 -5.72 2.04 -8.33
C GLN A 57 -6.58 3.29 -8.52
N GLU A 58 -7.37 3.66 -7.50
CA GLU A 58 -8.16 4.89 -7.48
C GLU A 58 -7.29 6.15 -7.54
N ALA A 59 -6.06 6.08 -6.99
CA ALA A 59 -5.07 7.14 -7.11
C ALA A 59 -4.31 7.14 -8.46
N GLY A 60 -4.66 6.24 -9.39
CA GLY A 60 -4.08 6.16 -10.72
C GLY A 60 -2.84 5.27 -10.84
N VAL A 61 -2.56 4.41 -9.84
CA VAL A 61 -1.44 3.48 -9.86
C VAL A 61 -1.90 2.03 -9.89
N GLU A 62 -1.45 1.32 -10.91
CA GLU A 62 -1.60 -0.13 -11.01
C GLU A 62 -0.29 -0.82 -10.59
N LEU A 63 -0.39 -1.77 -9.65
CA LEU A 63 0.74 -2.60 -9.25
C LEU A 63 0.83 -3.80 -10.19
N ILE A 64 1.97 -3.94 -10.87
CA ILE A 64 2.27 -5.07 -11.76
C ILE A 64 3.24 -6.06 -11.08
N GLY A 65 3.03 -7.35 -11.33
CA GLY A 65 3.88 -8.45 -10.85
C GLY A 65 3.09 -9.57 -10.17
N ASP A 66 3.71 -10.75 -10.09
CA ASP A 66 3.11 -12.00 -9.56
C ASP A 66 3.00 -12.04 -8.04
#